data_AF-A0A804P8Y0-F1
#
_entry.id   AF-A0A804P8Y0-F1
#
_cell.length_a   1.000
_cell.length_b   1.000
_cell.length_c   1.000
_cell.angle_alpha   90.00
_cell.angle_beta   90.00
_cell.angle_gamma   90.00
#
_symmetry.space_group_name_H-M   'P 1'
#
loop_
_entity.id
_entity.type
_entity.pdbx_description
1 polymer ?
#
loop_
_entity_poly.entity_id
_entity_poly.type
_entity_poly.pdbx_seq_one_letter_code
_entity_poly.pdbx_strand_id
1 'polypeptide(L)'
;MVQFTEFIQKNLHLYQFRNTIPLSTAAAANFTRGELATALRKNPYMVNVILGGYDKDVGASLYYIDYIATLHKIDKGAFGYGSYFCLSLMDKLYRPDMTVEEAVDLVDKCIKEIRLRLVVAPQNFVIKIVDKDGAREYARRELVGDSAPAEAAATVAA
;
A
#
# COMPACT_ATOMS: atom_id res chain seq x y z
N MET A 1 7.21 1.17 -12.43
CA MET A 1 6.60 1.68 -11.19
C MET A 1 7.47 2.76 -10.55
N VAL A 2 8.70 2.44 -10.14
CA VAL A 2 9.62 3.37 -9.40
C VAL A 2 9.74 4.74 -10.08
N GLN A 3 10.02 4.78 -11.38
CA GLN A 3 10.17 6.03 -12.13
C GLN A 3 8.95 6.97 -12.04
N PHE A 4 7.74 6.42 -12.16
CA PHE A 4 6.51 7.21 -12.11
C PHE A 4 6.25 7.73 -10.69
N THR A 5 6.40 6.87 -9.68
CA THR A 5 6.21 7.28 -8.27
C THR A 5 7.24 8.34 -7.86
N GLU A 6 8.50 8.20 -8.27
CA GLU A 6 9.54 9.22 -8.04
C GLU A 6 9.22 10.53 -8.75
N PHE A 7 8.81 10.48 -10.01
CA PHE A 7 8.38 11.66 -10.77
C PHE A 7 7.27 12.42 -10.03
N ILE A 8 6.22 11.72 -9.59
CA ILE A 8 5.13 12.32 -8.82
C ILE A 8 5.66 12.91 -7.51
N GLN A 9 6.43 12.13 -6.73
CA GLN A 9 6.96 12.58 -5.44
C GLN A 9 7.79 13.86 -5.56
N LYS A 10 8.67 13.96 -6.57
CA LYS A 10 9.50 15.14 -6.79
C LYS A 10 8.66 16.36 -7.18
N ASN A 11 7.62 16.20 -7.99
CA ASN A 11 6.72 17.29 -8.35
C ASN A 11 5.89 17.78 -7.15
N LEU A 12 5.40 16.86 -6.30
CA LEU A 12 4.70 17.22 -5.06
C LEU A 12 5.62 18.00 -4.11
N HIS A 13 6.85 17.53 -3.91
CA HIS A 13 7.84 18.26 -3.11
C HIS A 13 8.18 19.64 -3.72
N LEU A 14 8.37 19.72 -5.04
CA LEU A 14 8.63 20.99 -5.72
C LEU A 14 7.48 21.98 -5.52
N TYR A 15 6.23 21.51 -5.62
CA TYR A 15 5.07 22.34 -5.32
C TYR A 15 5.12 22.89 -3.90
N GLN A 16 5.40 22.03 -2.91
CA GLN A 16 5.51 22.44 -1.52
C GLN A 16 6.64 23.46 -1.31
N PHE A 17 7.80 23.27 -1.93
CA PHE A 17 8.90 24.24 -1.86
C PHE A 17 8.53 25.60 -2.47
N ARG A 18 7.82 25.61 -3.60
CA ARG A 18 7.43 26.85 -4.28
C ARG A 18 6.33 27.62 -3.57
N ASN A 19 5.35 26.91 -3.02
CA ASN A 19 4.15 27.52 -2.44
C ASN A 19 4.20 27.59 -0.91
N THR A 20 5.21 26.99 -0.26
CA THR A 20 5.36 26.86 1.21
C THR A 20 4.26 26.06 1.92
N ILE A 21 3.30 25.52 1.18
CA ILE A 21 2.21 24.69 1.68
C ILE A 21 2.15 23.36 0.92
N PRO A 22 1.97 22.22 1.61
CA PRO A 22 1.79 20.93 0.97
C PRO A 22 0.43 20.86 0.25
N LEU A 23 0.35 20.01 -0.78
CA LEU A 23 -0.93 19.68 -1.40
C LEU A 23 -1.78 18.83 -0.44
N SER A 24 -3.09 19.03 -0.50
CA SER A 24 -4.03 18.09 0.12
C SER A 24 -3.95 16.73 -0.55
N THR A 25 -4.36 15.69 0.17
CA THR A 25 -4.36 14.31 -0.34
C THR A 25 -5.22 14.20 -1.60
N ALA A 26 -6.38 14.87 -1.61
CA ALA A 26 -7.26 14.95 -2.78
C ALA A 26 -6.59 15.63 -3.99
N ALA A 27 -5.84 16.71 -3.77
CA ALA A 27 -5.14 17.42 -4.84
C ALA A 27 -3.98 16.58 -5.40
N ALA A 28 -3.22 15.91 -4.53
CA ALA A 28 -2.17 14.98 -4.94
C ALA A 28 -2.71 13.80 -5.76
N ALA A 29 -3.86 13.25 -5.39
CA ALA A 29 -4.54 12.19 -6.16
C ALA A 29 -4.99 12.68 -7.54
N ASN A 30 -5.60 13.86 -7.63
CA ASN A 30 -6.03 14.44 -8.91
C ASN A 30 -4.84 14.80 -9.82
N PHE A 31 -3.75 15.31 -9.25
CA PHE A 31 -2.52 15.56 -9.97
C PHE A 31 -1.94 14.25 -10.53
N THR A 32 -1.82 13.22 -9.70
CA THR A 32 -1.31 11.89 -10.11
C THR A 32 -2.14 11.30 -11.26
N ARG A 33 -3.47 11.36 -11.16
CA ARG A 33 -4.40 10.94 -12.21
C ARG A 33 -4.23 11.77 -13.48
N GLY A 34 -4.04 13.09 -13.36
CA GLY A 34 -3.78 13.99 -14.49
C GLY A 34 -2.54 13.56 -15.28
N GLU A 35 -1.43 13.33 -14.59
CA GLU A 35 -0.18 12.89 -15.20
C GLU A 35 -0.32 11.52 -15.89
N LEU A 36 -1.02 10.56 -15.26
CA LEU A 36 -1.33 9.27 -15.89
C LEU A 36 -2.19 9.44 -17.14
N ALA A 37 -3.24 10.27 -17.09
CA ALA A 37 -4.14 10.49 -18.22
C ALA A 37 -3.40 11.14 -19.40
N THR A 38 -2.51 12.09 -19.14
CA THR A 38 -1.68 12.72 -20.16
C THR A 38 -0.70 11.70 -20.78
N ALA A 39 -0.07 10.86 -19.95
CA ALA A 39 0.83 9.82 -20.42
C ALA A 39 0.10 8.74 -21.24
N LEU A 40 -1.15 8.41 -20.90
CA LEU A 40 -1.95 7.36 -21.53
C LEU A 40 -2.08 7.50 -23.05
N ARG A 41 -2.06 8.73 -23.57
CA ARG A 41 -2.23 9.04 -25.00
C ARG A 41 -0.91 9.28 -25.75
N LYS A 42 0.24 9.26 -25.06
CA LYS A 42 1.56 9.50 -25.66
C LYS A 42 2.52 8.36 -25.40
N ASN A 43 2.82 8.09 -24.14
CA ASN A 43 3.69 7.01 -23.70
C ASN A 43 3.15 6.46 -22.36
N PRO A 44 2.25 5.47 -22.40
CA PRO A 44 1.46 5.08 -21.24
C PRO A 44 2.30 4.43 -20.14
N TYR A 45 2.13 4.89 -18.91
CA TYR A 45 2.64 4.21 -17.72
C TYR A 45 1.68 3.09 -17.30
N MET A 46 2.14 1.84 -17.31
CA MET A 46 1.37 0.70 -16.78
C MET A 46 1.53 0.60 -15.26
N VAL A 47 0.97 1.56 -14.52
CA VAL A 47 1.11 1.64 -13.06
C VAL A 47 -0.26 1.81 -12.41
N ASN A 48 -0.50 1.00 -11.38
CA ASN A 48 -1.63 1.11 -10.48
C ASN A 48 -1.15 1.70 -9.14
N VAL A 49 -1.91 2.63 -8.56
CA VAL A 49 -1.52 3.37 -7.35
C VAL A 49 -2.68 3.40 -6.35
N ILE A 50 -2.40 2.98 -5.12
CA ILE A 50 -3.24 3.35 -3.97
C ILE A 50 -2.55 4.52 -3.29
N LEU A 51 -3.26 5.66 -3.20
CA LEU A 51 -2.76 6.86 -2.55
C LEU A 51 -3.54 7.07 -1.27
N GLY A 52 -2.86 6.90 -0.14
CA GLY A 52 -3.39 7.19 1.20
C GLY A 52 -2.74 8.43 1.80
N GLY A 53 -3.53 9.25 2.49
CA GLY A 53 -3.06 10.46 3.13
C GLY A 53 -3.97 10.91 4.28
N TYR A 54 -3.48 11.83 5.08
CA TYR A 54 -4.22 12.43 6.19
C TYR A 54 -4.12 13.95 6.07
N ASP A 55 -5.26 14.60 5.87
CA ASP A 55 -5.38 16.06 5.86
C ASP A 55 -6.03 16.50 7.18
N LYS A 56 -5.48 17.52 7.88
CA LYS A 56 -5.96 17.92 9.22
C LYS A 56 -7.46 18.23 9.29
N ASP A 57 -8.00 18.85 8.24
CA ASP A 57 -9.39 19.31 8.21
C ASP A 57 -10.37 18.23 7.69
N VAL A 58 -9.87 17.18 7.04
CA VAL A 58 -10.69 16.15 6.38
C VAL A 58 -10.54 14.77 7.03
N GLY A 59 -9.40 14.51 7.67
CA GLY A 59 -9.02 13.21 8.20
C GLY A 59 -8.32 12.32 7.18
N ALA A 60 -8.35 11.01 7.44
CA ALA A 60 -7.76 10.00 6.56
C ALA A 60 -8.56 9.86 5.26
N SER A 61 -7.87 9.70 4.15
CA SER A 61 -8.48 9.44 2.85
C SER A 61 -7.63 8.48 2.02
N LEU A 62 -8.31 7.66 1.22
CA LEU A 62 -7.69 6.66 0.36
C LEU A 62 -8.25 6.78 -1.06
N TYR A 63 -7.36 6.76 -2.04
CA TYR A 63 -7.67 6.91 -3.45
C TYR A 63 -7.12 5.73 -4.24
N TYR A 64 -7.98 5.11 -5.03
CA TYR A 64 -7.65 4.08 -6.01
C TYR A 64 -7.45 4.73 -7.37
N ILE A 65 -6.27 4.54 -7.97
CA ILE A 65 -5.92 5.07 -9.29
C ILE A 65 -5.38 3.93 -10.14
N ASP A 66 -6.05 3.60 -11.23
CA ASP A 66 -5.60 2.53 -12.14
C ASP A 66 -4.73 3.06 -13.30
N TYR A 67 -4.14 2.13 -14.04
CA TYR A 67 -3.26 2.42 -15.17
C TYR A 67 -3.96 3.10 -16.37
N ILE A 68 -5.29 3.16 -16.40
CA ILE A 68 -6.06 3.92 -17.39
C ILE A 68 -6.51 5.28 -16.86
N ALA A 69 -5.97 5.70 -15.70
CA ALA A 69 -6.20 6.97 -15.05
C ALA A 69 -7.65 7.18 -14.56
N THR A 70 -8.35 6.12 -14.17
CA THR A 70 -9.54 6.27 -13.32
C THR A 70 -9.12 6.66 -11.90
N LEU A 71 -10.00 7.38 -11.19
CA LEU A 71 -9.76 7.77 -9.81
C LEU A 71 -11.04 7.57 -9.02
N HIS A 72 -10.94 6.83 -7.92
CA HIS A 72 -12.04 6.60 -6.99
C HIS A 72 -11.55 6.83 -5.56
N LYS A 73 -12.30 7.63 -4.79
CA LYS A 73 -12.13 7.67 -3.34
C LYS A 73 -12.78 6.40 -2.77
N ILE A 74 -12.03 5.66 -1.95
CA ILE A 74 -12.42 4.35 -1.43
C ILE A 74 -12.11 4.27 0.07
N ASP A 75 -12.74 3.33 0.77
CA ASP A 75 -12.45 3.05 2.18
C ASP A 75 -11.46 1.89 2.35
N LYS A 76 -11.41 1.01 1.34
CA LYS A 76 -10.62 -0.22 1.28
C LYS A 76 -10.32 -0.55 -0.17
N GLY A 77 -9.14 -1.10 -0.44
CA GLY A 77 -8.74 -1.43 -1.80
C GLY A 77 -7.50 -2.30 -1.86
N ALA A 78 -7.36 -3.03 -2.96
CA ALA A 78 -6.21 -3.87 -3.27
C ALA A 78 -6.03 -3.97 -4.79
N PHE A 79 -4.79 -4.19 -5.23
CA PHE A 79 -4.45 -4.41 -6.63
C PHE A 79 -3.84 -5.79 -6.87
N GLY A 80 -3.81 -6.20 -8.14
CA GLY A 80 -3.21 -7.45 -8.59
C GLY A 80 -4.01 -8.68 -8.15
N TYR A 81 -3.48 -9.88 -8.41
CA TYR A 81 -4.20 -11.12 -8.15
C TYR A 81 -4.53 -11.36 -6.66
N GLY A 82 -3.77 -10.76 -5.74
CA GLY A 82 -4.08 -10.81 -4.31
C GLY A 82 -5.40 -10.13 -3.96
N SER A 83 -5.89 -9.19 -4.78
CA SER A 83 -7.13 -8.45 -4.51
C SER A 83 -8.37 -9.35 -4.50
N TYR A 84 -8.41 -10.41 -5.32
CA TYR A 84 -9.53 -11.36 -5.35
C TYR A 84 -9.79 -12.02 -3.99
N PHE A 85 -8.72 -12.23 -3.20
CA PHE A 85 -8.84 -12.77 -1.85
C PHE A 85 -9.10 -11.65 -0.83
N CYS A 86 -8.33 -10.56 -0.92
CA CYS A 86 -8.37 -9.48 0.07
C CYS A 86 -9.70 -8.73 0.08
N LEU A 87 -10.24 -8.39 -1.10
CA LEU A 87 -11.46 -7.59 -1.21
C LEU A 87 -12.65 -8.30 -0.55
N SER A 88 -12.79 -9.62 -0.74
CA SER A 88 -13.87 -10.38 -0.09
C SER A 88 -13.77 -10.38 1.45
N LEU A 89 -12.55 -10.45 2.00
CA LEU A 89 -12.33 -10.33 3.43
C LEU A 89 -12.62 -8.93 3.93
N MET A 90 -12.13 -7.91 3.22
CA MET A 90 -12.37 -6.52 3.57
C MET A 90 -13.87 -6.18 3.45
N ASP A 91 -14.61 -6.76 2.51
CA ASP A 91 -16.07 -6.60 2.41
C ASP A 91 -16.80 -7.15 3.62
N LYS A 92 -16.34 -8.27 4.17
CA LYS A 92 -16.96 -8.91 5.33
C LYS A 92 -16.55 -8.29 6.67
N LEU A 93 -15.29 -7.90 6.81
CA LEU A 93 -14.68 -7.63 8.13
C LEU A 93 -14.41 -6.15 8.41
N TYR A 94 -14.34 -5.32 7.36
CA TYR A 94 -14.10 -3.88 7.53
C TYR A 94 -15.28 -3.20 8.24
N ARG A 95 -14.95 -2.28 9.14
CA ARG A 95 -15.89 -1.32 9.72
C ARG A 95 -15.26 0.09 9.70
N PRO A 96 -16.06 1.15 9.53
CA PRO A 96 -15.54 2.51 9.44
C PRO A 96 -14.89 3.02 10.74
N ASP A 97 -15.20 2.38 11.87
CA ASP A 97 -14.78 2.76 13.23
C ASP A 97 -13.68 1.86 13.81
N MET A 98 -12.96 1.11 12.96
CA MET A 98 -11.89 0.22 13.41
C MET A 98 -10.74 0.99 14.07
N THR A 99 -10.25 0.44 15.18
CA THR A 99 -8.96 0.83 15.75
C THR A 99 -7.81 0.43 14.83
N VAL A 100 -6.62 1.01 15.05
CA VAL A 100 -5.43 0.67 14.28
C VAL A 100 -5.10 -0.82 14.43
N GLU A 101 -5.25 -1.37 15.63
CA GLU A 101 -4.98 -2.76 15.96
C GLU A 101 -5.92 -3.70 15.21
N GLU A 102 -7.22 -3.38 15.16
CA GLU A 102 -8.21 -4.14 14.39
C GLU A 102 -7.95 -4.06 12.88
N ALA A 103 -7.58 -2.89 12.37
CA ALA A 103 -7.25 -2.71 10.96
C ALA A 103 -6.00 -3.52 10.56
N VAL A 104 -4.98 -3.56 11.43
CA VAL A 104 -3.78 -4.38 11.25
C VAL A 104 -4.14 -5.87 11.27
N ASP A 105 -4.98 -6.32 12.19
CA ASP A 105 -5.44 -7.72 12.25
C ASP A 105 -6.21 -8.12 10.97
N LEU A 106 -7.01 -7.21 10.39
CA LEU A 106 -7.62 -7.42 9.07
C LEU A 106 -6.57 -7.57 7.97
N VAL A 107 -5.54 -6.72 7.95
CA VAL A 107 -4.43 -6.83 6.99
C VAL A 107 -3.68 -8.16 7.16
N ASP A 108 -3.45 -8.60 8.40
CA ASP A 108 -2.80 -9.89 8.69
C ASP A 108 -3.63 -11.08 8.18
N LYS A 109 -4.96 -11.02 8.30
CA LYS A 109 -5.87 -12.00 7.68
C LYS A 109 -5.76 -12.00 6.15
N CYS A 110 -5.68 -10.83 5.52
CA CYS A 110 -5.47 -10.72 4.08
C CYS A 110 -4.12 -11.33 3.65
N ILE A 111 -3.03 -11.05 4.38
CA ILE A 111 -1.70 -11.62 4.12
C ILE A 111 -1.74 -13.15 4.23
N LYS A 112 -2.43 -13.68 5.25
CA LYS A 112 -2.59 -15.13 5.44
C LYS A 112 -3.30 -15.79 4.25
N GLU A 113 -4.41 -15.21 3.78
CA GLU A 113 -5.13 -15.76 2.61
C GLU A 113 -4.31 -15.67 1.33
N ILE A 114 -3.55 -14.57 1.11
CA ILE A 114 -2.62 -14.46 -0.01
C ILE A 114 -1.60 -15.59 0.04
N ARG A 115 -0.93 -15.80 1.19
CA ARG A 115 0.08 -16.84 1.37
C ARG A 115 -0.47 -18.26 1.17
N LEU A 116 -1.73 -18.49 1.55
CA LEU A 116 -2.37 -19.79 1.43
C LEU A 116 -2.82 -20.12 0.00
N ARG A 117 -3.35 -19.14 -0.73
CA ARG A 117 -4.09 -19.39 -1.98
C ARG A 117 -3.42 -18.85 -3.25
N LEU A 118 -2.56 -17.83 -3.13
CA LEU A 118 -1.87 -17.27 -4.29
C LEU A 118 -0.64 -18.12 -4.60
N VAL A 119 -0.62 -18.75 -5.79
CA VAL A 119 0.47 -19.65 -6.23
C VAL A 119 1.84 -18.96 -6.15
N VAL A 120 1.91 -17.68 -6.50
CA VAL A 120 3.12 -16.85 -6.42
C VAL A 120 2.94 -15.81 -5.33
N ALA A 121 2.76 -16.27 -4.09
CA ALA A 121 2.59 -15.40 -2.94
C ALA A 121 3.90 -14.65 -2.59
N PRO A 122 3.85 -13.32 -2.42
CA PRO A 122 4.98 -12.59 -1.86
C PRO A 122 5.35 -13.12 -0.47
N GLN A 123 6.65 -13.20 -0.19
CA GLN A 123 7.14 -13.69 1.10
C GLN A 123 7.04 -12.61 2.18
N ASN A 124 7.36 -11.37 1.81
CA ASN A 124 7.52 -10.26 2.74
C ASN A 124 6.49 -9.17 2.47
N PHE A 125 5.88 -8.66 3.53
CA PHE A 125 4.91 -7.57 3.50
C PHE A 125 5.35 -6.47 4.46
N VAL A 126 5.17 -5.22 4.06
CA VAL A 126 5.41 -4.04 4.92
C VAL A 126 4.08 -3.37 5.18
N ILE A 127 3.78 -3.14 6.46
CA ILE A 127 2.60 -2.42 6.91
C ILE A 127 3.05 -1.01 7.30
N LYS A 128 2.41 0.00 6.68
CA LYS A 128 2.62 1.41 7.00
C LYS A 128 1.32 2.02 7.47
N ILE A 129 1.43 2.96 8.41
CA ILE A 129 0.31 3.75 8.91
C ILE A 129 0.51 5.19 8.48
N VAL A 130 -0.57 5.83 8.05
CA VAL A 130 -0.62 7.26 7.75
C VAL A 130 -1.74 7.88 8.58
N ASP A 131 -1.38 8.76 9.49
CA ASP A 131 -2.31 9.50 10.35
C ASP A 131 -1.82 10.95 10.55
N LYS A 132 -2.37 11.65 11.55
CA LYS A 132 -2.02 13.03 11.88
C LYS A 132 -0.54 13.24 12.21
N ASP A 133 0.16 12.18 12.64
CA ASP A 133 1.58 12.22 13.00
C ASP A 133 2.47 11.90 11.78
N GLY A 134 1.86 11.61 10.63
CA GLY A 134 2.53 11.37 9.35
C GLY A 134 2.57 9.89 8.96
N ALA A 135 3.40 9.59 7.97
CA ALA A 135 3.57 8.23 7.46
C ALA A 135 4.72 7.52 8.17
N ARG A 136 4.46 6.34 8.76
CA ARG A 136 5.47 5.51 9.45
C ARG A 136 5.34 4.04 9.08
N GLU A 137 6.45 3.32 9.14
CA GLU A 137 6.43 1.85 9.11
C GLU A 137 5.95 1.34 10.46
N TYR A 138 4.94 0.47 10.44
CA TYR A 138 4.37 -0.13 11.64
C TYR A 138 5.01 -1.49 11.92
N ALA A 139 5.05 -2.35 10.91
CA ALA A 139 5.66 -3.66 11.03
C ALA A 139 5.99 -4.27 9.67
N ARG A 140 6.91 -5.24 9.67
CA ARG A 140 7.17 -6.13 8.55
C ARG A 140 6.68 -7.55 8.89
N ARG A 141 6.04 -8.21 7.94
CA ARG A 141 5.67 -9.63 8.01
C ARG A 141 6.55 -10.37 7.03
N GLU A 142 7.54 -11.08 7.54
CA GLU A 142 8.40 -11.94 6.76
C GLU A 142 7.86 -13.38 6.82
N LEU A 143 8.06 -14.15 5.77
CA LEU A 143 7.95 -15.61 5.86
C LEU A 143 9.32 -16.07 6.32
N VAL A 144 9.45 -16.39 7.61
CA VAL A 144 10.63 -17.11 8.10
C VAL A 144 10.58 -18.44 7.37
N GLY A 145 11.50 -18.65 6.42
CA GLY A 145 11.70 -19.97 5.82
C GLY A 145 11.93 -20.97 6.94
N ASP A 146 11.43 -22.19 6.77
CA ASP A 146 11.65 -23.29 7.70
C ASP A 146 13.04 -23.19 8.34
N SER A 147 13.09 -22.95 9.64
CA SER A 147 14.26 -23.35 10.41
C SER A 147 14.34 -24.86 10.24
N ALA A 148 15.21 -25.32 9.32
CA ALA A 148 15.80 -26.63 9.46
C ALA A 148 16.26 -26.76 10.93
N PRO A 149 15.95 -27.89 11.58
CA PRO A 149 16.04 -27.98 13.04
C PRO A 149 17.47 -27.69 13.49
N ALA A 150 17.58 -26.98 14.62
CA ALA A 150 18.82 -26.90 15.36
C ALA A 150 19.30 -28.33 15.63
N GLU A 151 20.32 -28.76 14.90
CA GLU A 151 20.99 -30.02 15.13
C GLU A 151 21.77 -29.89 16.45
N ALA A 152 21.13 -30.32 17.53
CA ALA A 152 21.75 -30.48 18.81
C ALA A 152 22.74 -31.67 18.75
N ALA A 153 24.02 -31.33 18.88
CA ALA A 153 25.09 -32.08 19.54
C ALA A 153 25.16 -33.62 19.37
N ALA A 154 26.21 -34.08 18.69
CA ALA A 154 26.94 -35.29 19.11
C ALA A 154 28.41 -35.23 18.65
N THR A 155 29.29 -34.97 19.61
CA THR A 155 30.71 -35.35 19.64
C THR A 155 30.94 -36.82 19.26
N VAL A 156 31.90 -37.15 18.39
CA VAL A 156 32.85 -38.29 18.55
C VAL A 156 34.16 -38.04 17.75
N ALA A 157 35.27 -38.13 18.49
CA ALA A 157 36.67 -38.42 18.15
C ALA A 157 37.14 -38.60 16.68
N ALA A 158 38.23 -37.91 16.31
CA ALA A 158 39.61 -38.43 16.32
C ALA A 158 40.61 -37.30 16.03
#